data_AF-W6JX02-F1
#
_entry.id   AF-W6JX02-F1
#
_cell.length_a   1.000
_cell.length_b   1.000
_cell.length_c   1.000
_cell.angle_alpha   90.00
_cell.angle_beta   90.00
_cell.angle_gamma   90.00
#
_symmetry.space_group_name_H-M   'P 1'
#
loop_
_entity.id
_entity.type
_entity.pdbx_description
1 polymer ?
#
loop_
_entity_poly.entity_id
_entity_poly.type
_entity_poly.pdbx_seq_one_letter_code
_entity_poly.pdbx_strand_id
1 'polypeptide(L)'
;MSDSSVTVMLTTHDLDEAEKLADRILVLAGGRIVADGSPDALRAQVATEAEVRWRRDGTTHVHATDHPESYLRSVLAEGGITDLEVRRATLEDAYLDLVRRHGRTDEIDDLTSDLRLVTGGRK
;
A
#
# COMPACT_ATOMS: atom_id res chain seq x y z
N MET A 1 -26.75 -22.64 -23.37
CA MET A 1 -26.20 -21.46 -22.70
C MET A 1 -26.02 -21.82 -21.24
N SER A 2 -24.87 -22.44 -20.92
CA SER A 2 -24.50 -22.72 -19.53
C SER A 2 -23.19 -21.99 -19.30
N ASP A 3 -23.32 -20.77 -18.79
CA ASP A 3 -22.22 -19.93 -18.34
C ASP A 3 -21.63 -20.60 -17.10
N SER A 4 -20.48 -21.25 -17.27
CA SER A 4 -19.83 -22.00 -16.20
C SER A 4 -19.31 -21.02 -15.15
N SER A 5 -19.81 -21.15 -13.93
CA SER A 5 -19.35 -20.42 -12.75
C SER A 5 -17.92 -20.88 -12.39
N VAL A 6 -16.92 -20.36 -13.09
CA VAL A 6 -15.52 -20.69 -12.87
C VAL A 6 -14.91 -19.61 -11.98
N THR A 7 -14.35 -20.03 -10.85
CA THR A 7 -13.50 -19.16 -10.02
C THR A 7 -12.06 -19.29 -10.50
N VAL A 8 -11.46 -18.17 -10.88
CA VAL A 8 -10.05 -18.10 -11.29
C VAL A 8 -9.25 -17.48 -10.16
N MET A 9 -8.12 -18.11 -9.81
CA MET A 9 -7.12 -17.55 -8.91
C MET A 9 -5.86 -17.30 -9.72
N LEU A 10 -5.36 -16.07 -9.64
CA LEU A 10 -4.12 -15.65 -10.28
C LEU A 10 -3.19 -15.05 -9.23
N THR A 11 -1.90 -15.24 -9.43
CA THR A 11 -0.85 -14.62 -8.61
C THR A 11 -0.05 -13.73 -9.54
N THR A 12 -0.04 -12.43 -9.27
CA THR A 12 0.76 -11.46 -10.00
C THR A 12 1.43 -10.51 -9.01
N HIS A 13 2.55 -9.93 -9.41
CA HIS A 13 3.19 -8.81 -8.72
C HIS A 13 2.89 -7.48 -9.43
N ASP A 14 2.17 -7.53 -10.55
CA ASP A 14 1.68 -6.37 -11.28
C ASP A 14 0.32 -5.95 -10.70
N LEU A 15 0.34 -4.88 -9.92
CA LEU A 15 -0.87 -4.39 -9.24
C LEU A 15 -1.84 -3.68 -10.19
N ASP A 16 -1.37 -3.16 -11.33
CA ASP A 16 -2.24 -2.59 -12.36
C ASP A 16 -3.06 -3.68 -13.05
N GLU A 17 -2.45 -4.86 -13.28
CA GLU A 17 -3.17 -6.04 -13.78
C GLU A 17 -4.15 -6.57 -12.73
N ALA A 18 -3.72 -6.69 -11.47
CA ALA A 18 -4.57 -7.15 -10.38
C ALA A 18 -5.80 -6.25 -10.21
N GLU A 19 -5.64 -4.93 -10.29
CA GLU A 19 -6.74 -3.99 -10.19
C GLU A 19 -7.75 -4.12 -11.34
N LYS A 20 -7.29 -4.41 -12.56
CA LYS A 20 -8.15 -4.52 -13.75
C LYS A 20 -8.91 -5.84 -13.81
N LEU A 21 -8.32 -6.92 -13.30
CA LEU A 21 -8.85 -8.28 -13.48
C LEU A 21 -9.50 -8.87 -12.23
N ALA A 22 -9.13 -8.40 -11.04
CA ALA A 22 -9.55 -9.02 -9.79
C ALA A 22 -10.69 -8.24 -9.13
N ASP A 23 -11.79 -8.95 -8.85
CA ASP A 23 -12.85 -8.44 -7.96
C ASP A 23 -12.40 -8.40 -6.49
N ARG A 24 -11.40 -9.24 -6.14
CA ARG A 24 -10.88 -9.43 -4.78
C ARG A 24 -9.38 -9.70 -4.84
N ILE A 25 -8.64 -9.04 -3.95
CA ILE A 25 -7.20 -9.14 -3.79
C ILE A 25 -6.88 -9.64 -2.39
N LEU A 26 -5.98 -10.62 -2.32
CA LEU A 26 -5.39 -11.14 -1.09
C LEU A 26 -3.92 -10.73 -1.08
N VAL A 27 -3.48 -10.03 -0.03
CA VAL A 27 -2.07 -9.68 0.15
C VAL A 27 -1.42 -10.71 1.06
N LEU A 28 -0.41 -11.39 0.54
CA LEU A 28 0.37 -12.41 1.27
C LEU A 28 1.73 -11.80 1.69
N ALA A 29 2.05 -11.83 2.98
CA ALA A 29 3.34 -11.42 3.52
C ALA A 29 3.77 -12.35 4.67
N GLY A 30 5.05 -12.76 4.71
CA GLY A 30 5.57 -13.65 5.76
C GLY A 30 4.80 -14.98 5.89
N GLY A 31 4.31 -15.52 4.76
CA GLY A 31 3.50 -16.75 4.74
C GLY A 31 2.08 -16.61 5.29
N ARG A 32 1.58 -15.39 5.55
CA ARG A 32 0.24 -15.11 6.06
C ARG A 32 -0.50 -14.11 5.19
N ILE A 33 -1.82 -14.26 5.10
CA ILE A 33 -2.69 -13.27 4.45
C ILE A 33 -2.80 -12.09 5.41
N VAL A 34 -2.35 -10.91 4.97
CA VAL A 34 -2.31 -9.68 5.77
C VAL A 34 -3.37 -8.66 5.36
N ALA A 35 -3.97 -8.84 4.17
CA ALA A 35 -5.13 -8.07 3.75
C ALA A 35 -6.00 -8.87 2.77
N ASP A 36 -7.28 -8.53 2.75
CA ASP A 36 -8.32 -9.20 1.98
C ASP A 36 -9.43 -8.20 1.67
N GLY A 37 -9.70 -7.95 0.39
CA GLY A 37 -10.76 -7.04 -0.04
C GLY A 37 -10.71 -6.73 -1.53
N SER A 38 -11.62 -5.88 -2.00
CA SER A 38 -11.54 -5.32 -3.35
C SER A 38 -10.36 -4.35 -3.48
N PRO A 39 -9.90 -4.02 -4.70
CA PRO A 39 -8.86 -3.01 -4.92
C PRO A 39 -9.16 -1.68 -4.22
N ASP A 40 -10.39 -1.20 -4.32
CA ASP A 40 -10.84 0.03 -3.65
C ASP A 40 -10.81 -0.08 -2.12
N ALA A 41 -11.23 -1.22 -1.57
CA ALA A 41 -11.20 -1.45 -0.14
C ALA A 41 -9.76 -1.47 0.39
N LEU A 42 -8.82 -2.07 -0.36
CA LEU A 42 -7.41 -2.09 0.02
C LEU A 42 -6.77 -0.70 -0.04
N ARG A 43 -7.06 0.10 -1.08
CA ARG A 43 -6.63 1.51 -1.14
C ARG A 43 -7.10 2.32 0.08
N ALA A 44 -8.36 2.16 0.44
CA ALA A 44 -8.96 2.88 1.56
C ALA A 44 -8.36 2.52 2.93
N GLN A 45 -7.70 1.36 3.08
CA GLN A 45 -7.08 0.94 4.35
C GLN A 45 -5.77 1.69 4.66
N VAL A 46 -5.11 2.23 3.65
CA VAL A 46 -3.78 2.85 3.79
C VAL A 46 -3.83 4.35 3.54
N ALA A 47 -4.71 4.82 2.66
CA ALA A 47 -4.75 6.21 2.27
C ALA A 47 -6.13 6.82 2.38
N THR A 48 -6.44 7.30 3.59
CA THR A 48 -7.56 8.21 3.81
C THR A 48 -7.27 9.62 3.28
N GLU A 49 -5.99 10.02 3.25
CA GLU A 49 -5.57 11.36 2.85
C GLU A 49 -5.10 11.40 1.39
N ALA A 50 -5.56 12.41 0.65
CA ALA A 50 -5.03 12.79 -0.65
C ALA A 50 -3.86 13.76 -0.46
N GLU A 51 -2.83 13.62 -1.27
CA GLU A 51 -1.74 14.59 -1.38
C GLU A 51 -2.14 15.68 -2.38
N VAL A 52 -2.16 16.92 -1.92
CA VAL A 52 -2.32 18.11 -2.74
C VAL A 52 -0.95 18.78 -2.87
N ARG A 53 -0.48 18.95 -4.09
CA ARG A 53 0.81 19.55 -4.42
C ARG A 53 0.60 20.76 -5.33
N TRP A 54 1.26 21.87 -5.05
CA TRP A 54 1.20 23.07 -5.89
C TRP A 54 2.48 23.89 -5.76
N ARG A 55 2.63 24.91 -6.60
CA ARG A 55 3.72 25.88 -6.52
C ARG A 55 3.17 27.28 -6.31
N ARG A 56 3.81 28.10 -5.47
CA ARG A 56 3.54 29.54 -5.31
C ARG A 56 4.86 30.27 -5.14
N ASP A 57 5.03 31.39 -5.86
CA ASP A 57 6.25 32.21 -5.79
C ASP A 57 7.54 31.39 -5.97
N GLY A 58 7.50 30.39 -6.84
CA GLY A 58 8.62 29.46 -7.10
C GLY A 58 8.81 28.37 -6.03
N THR A 59 8.07 28.40 -4.91
CA THR A 59 8.14 27.42 -3.82
C THR A 59 7.12 26.31 -4.03
N THR A 60 7.55 25.05 -3.87
CA THR A 60 6.65 23.89 -3.88
C THR A 60 6.06 23.65 -2.51
N HIS A 61 4.74 23.46 -2.48
CA HIS A 61 3.98 23.08 -1.31
C HIS A 61 3.36 21.71 -1.52
N VAL A 62 3.32 20.93 -0.45
CA VAL A 62 2.71 19.60 -0.40
C VAL A 62 1.89 19.52 0.89
N HIS A 63 0.66 19.04 0.80
CA HIS A 63 -0.23 18.90 1.94
C HIS A 63 -1.07 17.64 1.80
N ALA A 64 -1.06 16.78 2.81
CA ALA A 64 -1.94 15.63 2.90
C ALA A 64 -3.25 16.03 3.59
N THR A 65 -4.39 15.60 3.05
CA THR A 65 -5.72 15.91 3.60
C THR A 65 -6.76 14.85 3.20
N ASP A 66 -7.64 14.49 4.13
CA ASP A 66 -8.81 13.64 3.88
C ASP A 66 -9.95 14.37 3.14
N HIS A 67 -9.89 15.70 3.07
CA HIS A 67 -10.89 16.56 2.45
C HIS A 67 -10.29 17.49 1.39
N PRO A 68 -9.72 16.95 0.30
CA PRO A 68 -9.01 17.72 -0.72
C PRO A 68 -9.86 18.83 -1.35
N GLU A 69 -11.18 18.62 -1.49
CA GLU A 69 -12.07 19.62 -2.08
C GLU A 69 -12.23 20.86 -1.20
N SER A 70 -12.19 20.69 0.13
CA SER A 70 -12.26 21.82 1.07
C SER A 70 -10.94 22.58 1.11
N TYR A 71 -9.83 21.84 1.12
CA TYR A 71 -8.48 22.40 1.13
C TYR A 71 -8.15 23.15 -0.16
N LEU A 72 -8.50 22.59 -1.32
CA LEU A 72 -8.28 23.25 -2.61
C LEU A 72 -8.99 24.60 -2.70
N ARG A 73 -10.20 24.73 -2.12
CA ARG A 73 -10.91 26.00 -2.09
C ARG A 73 -10.13 27.08 -1.33
N SER A 74 -9.49 26.76 -0.21
CA SER A 74 -8.68 27.74 0.52
C SER A 74 -7.41 28.10 -0.24
N VAL A 75 -6.71 27.11 -0.81
CA VAL A 75 -5.47 27.34 -1.58
C VAL A 75 -5.75 28.21 -2.82
N LEU A 76 -6.83 27.92 -3.55
CA LEU A 76 -7.22 28.66 -4.75
C LEU A 76 -7.69 30.08 -4.46
N ALA A 77 -8.35 30.31 -3.32
CA ALA A 77 -8.82 31.64 -2.93
C ALA A 77 -7.68 32.65 -2.75
N GLU A 78 -6.50 32.18 -2.34
CA GLU A 78 -5.30 33.00 -2.17
C GLU A 78 -4.59 33.32 -3.51
N GLY A 79 -4.90 32.60 -4.60
CA GLY A 79 -4.41 32.90 -5.96
C GLY A 79 -2.91 32.64 -6.19
N GLY A 80 -2.41 32.91 -7.39
CA GLY A 80 -0.96 32.85 -7.69
C GLY A 80 -0.33 31.46 -7.61
N ILE A 81 -1.12 30.39 -7.67
CA ILE A 81 -0.60 29.02 -7.69
C ILE A 81 -0.39 28.54 -9.12
N THR A 82 0.60 27.66 -9.31
CA THR A 82 0.84 26.93 -10.55
C THR A 82 1.10 25.46 -10.25
N ASP A 83 1.07 24.60 -11.27
CA ASP A 83 1.45 23.18 -11.15
C ASP A 83 0.68 22.44 -10.05
N LEU A 84 -0.63 22.70 -9.96
CA LEU A 84 -1.52 22.04 -9.01
C LEU A 84 -1.75 20.59 -9.42
N GLU A 85 -1.49 19.66 -8.50
CA GLU A 85 -1.71 18.22 -8.63
C GLU A 85 -2.42 17.71 -7.37
N VAL A 86 -3.39 16.81 -7.56
CA VAL A 86 -4.09 16.13 -6.47
C VAL A 86 -3.97 14.65 -6.72
N ARG A 87 -3.32 13.93 -5.81
CA ARG A 87 -3.09 12.49 -5.92
C ARG A 87 -3.73 11.78 -4.74
N ARG A 88 -4.49 10.73 -5.01
CA ARG A 88 -4.84 9.74 -4.00
C ARG A 88 -3.84 8.61 -4.05
N ALA A 89 -3.67 7.89 -2.94
CA ALA A 89 -2.77 6.76 -2.98
C ALA A 89 -3.30 5.64 -3.87
N THR A 90 -2.36 4.95 -4.47
CA THR A 90 -2.56 3.85 -5.39
C THR A 90 -2.74 2.54 -4.62
N LEU A 91 -3.11 1.48 -5.35
CA LEU A 91 -3.09 0.13 -4.78
C LEU A 91 -1.66 -0.30 -4.39
N GLU A 92 -0.65 0.17 -5.14
CA GLU A 92 0.76 -0.06 -4.83
C GLU A 92 1.19 0.58 -3.52
N ASP A 93 0.82 1.83 -3.29
CA ASP A 93 1.07 2.50 -2.01
C ASP A 93 0.43 1.72 -0.85
N ALA A 94 -0.80 1.23 -1.04
CA ALA A 94 -1.49 0.41 -0.06
C ALA A 94 -0.78 -0.93 0.19
N TYR A 95 -0.36 -1.62 -0.88
CA TYR A 95 0.40 -2.87 -0.78
C TYR A 95 1.72 -2.66 -0.03
N LEU A 96 2.50 -1.65 -0.38
CA LEU A 96 3.80 -1.37 0.24
C LEU A 96 3.67 -1.10 1.73
N ASP A 97 2.66 -0.33 2.14
CA ASP A 97 2.42 -0.04 3.53
C ASP A 97 1.96 -1.29 4.31
N LEU A 98 1.03 -2.08 3.74
CA LEU A 98 0.59 -3.34 4.32
C LEU A 98 1.76 -4.31 4.52
N VAL A 99 2.64 -4.46 3.54
CA VAL A 99 3.83 -5.33 3.66
C VAL A 99 4.82 -4.77 4.69
N ARG A 100 5.08 -3.46 4.72
CA ARG A 100 5.97 -2.83 5.71
C ARG A 100 5.49 -3.03 7.14
N ARG A 101 4.17 -2.92 7.40
CA ARG A 101 3.58 -3.17 8.72
C ARG A 101 3.82 -4.60 9.20
N HIS A 102 3.87 -5.58 8.29
CA HIS A 102 3.95 -7.00 8.64
C HIS A 102 5.37 -7.59 8.53
N GLY A 103 6.25 -7.01 7.71
CA GLY A 103 7.65 -7.44 7.56
C GLY A 103 8.54 -7.19 8.78
N ARG A 104 8.07 -6.41 9.77
CA ARG A 104 8.77 -6.22 11.06
C ARG A 104 8.73 -7.45 11.99
N THR A 105 8.04 -8.52 11.60
CA THR A 105 7.87 -9.72 12.45
C THR A 105 8.93 -10.79 12.17
N ASP A 106 9.64 -10.72 11.04
CA ASP A 106 10.48 -11.84 10.58
C ASP A 106 11.97 -11.71 10.96
N GLU A 107 12.42 -10.58 11.55
CA GLU A 107 13.82 -10.40 11.98
C GLU A 107 14.18 -11.02 13.34
N ILE A 108 13.23 -11.62 14.08
CA ILE A 108 13.53 -12.23 15.40
C ILE A 108 13.75 -13.76 15.32
N ASP A 109 13.32 -14.45 14.27
CA ASP A 109 13.36 -15.93 14.25
C ASP A 109 14.61 -16.54 13.58
N ASP A 110 15.49 -15.73 12.96
CA ASP A 110 16.70 -16.23 12.28
C ASP A 110 17.93 -16.32 13.19
N LEU A 111 17.95 -15.64 14.35
CA LEU A 111 19.11 -15.68 15.26
C LEU A 111 19.16 -16.90 16.19
N THR A 112 18.15 -17.77 16.19
CA THR A 112 18.12 -18.99 17.03
C THR A 112 18.53 -20.28 16.31
N SER A 113 18.74 -20.26 15.00
CA SER A 113 19.07 -21.49 14.24
C SER A 113 20.56 -21.85 14.25
N ASP A 114 21.46 -20.92 14.59
CA ASP A 114 22.91 -21.14 14.48
C ASP A 114 23.67 -21.37 15.81
N LEU A 115 22.99 -21.40 16.97
CA LEU A 115 23.65 -21.77 18.22
C LEU A 115 23.67 -23.30 18.44
N ARG A 116 24.40 -24.03 17.60
CA ARG A 116 24.88 -25.38 17.96
C ARG A 116 26.01 -25.25 18.97
N LEU A 117 25.67 -25.26 20.25
CA LEU A 117 26.58 -25.57 21.35
C LEU A 117 27.16 -26.98 21.13
N VAL A 118 28.38 -27.06 20.57
CA VAL A 118 29.22 -28.25 20.67
C VAL A 118 29.69 -28.35 22.11
N THR A 119 28.99 -29.13 22.93
CA THR A 119 29.52 -29.57 24.22
C THR A 119 30.28 -30.87 24.01
N GLY A 120 31.61 -30.79 24.10
CA GLY A 120 32.49 -31.95 24.09
C GLY A 120 32.32 -32.75 25.38
N GLY A 121 32.02 -34.05 25.24
CA GLY A 121 32.04 -35.04 26.31
C GLY A 121 33.05 -36.14 25.96
N ARG A 122 34.12 -36.22 26.75
CA ARG A 122 35.19 -37.23 26.65
C ARG A 122 34.64 -38.64 26.87
N LYS A 123 35.28 -39.61 26.23
CA LYS A 123 35.63 -40.86 26.91
C LYS A 123 37.05 -41.26 26.53
#